data_AF-A0A371IIW8-F1
#
_entry.id   AF-A0A371IIW8-F1
#
_cell.length_a   1.000
_cell.length_b   1.000
_cell.length_c   1.000
_cell.angle_alpha   90.00
_cell.angle_beta   90.00
_cell.angle_gamma   90.00
#
_symmetry.space_group_name_H-M   'P 1'
#
loop_
_entity.id
_entity.type
_entity.pdbx_description
1 polymer ?
#
loop_
_entity_poly.entity_id
_entity_poly.type
_entity_poly.pdbx_seq_one_letter_code
_entity_poly.pdbx_strand_id
1 'polypeptide(L)' 'MKKIDWKRKLSSRKFWMALIGFVSALLLTLNFAQADVEKITGIIMSGATLIAYILSEGFIDAKNVEGNSQK' A
#
# COMPACT_ATOMS: atom_id res chain seq x y z
N MET A 1 -22.13 2.59 12.86
CA MET A 1 -20.76 3.10 12.59
C MET A 1 -20.39 2.79 11.14
N LYS A 2 -19.82 3.72 10.38
CA LYS A 2 -19.37 3.44 9.00
C LYS A 2 -18.19 2.45 9.06
N LYS A 3 -18.32 1.33 8.35
CA LYS A 3 -17.24 0.34 8.19
C LYS A 3 -16.08 1.00 7.44
N ILE A 4 -14.86 0.87 7.96
CA ILE A 4 -13.67 1.39 7.28
C ILE A 4 -13.42 0.53 6.04
N ASP A 5 -13.33 1.19 4.89
CA ASP A 5 -12.94 0.56 3.63
C ASP A 5 -11.41 0.46 3.55
N TRP A 6 -10.90 -0.67 4.06
CA TRP A 6 -9.47 -0.97 4.07
C TRP A 6 -8.91 -1.20 2.66
N LYS A 7 -9.68 -1.74 1.72
CA LYS A 7 -9.22 -1.99 0.34
C LYS A 7 -8.84 -0.67 -0.30
N ARG A 8 -9.72 0.33 -0.21
CA ARG A 8 -9.47 1.68 -0.76
C ARG A 8 -8.33 2.40 -0.03
N LYS A 9 -8.14 2.16 1.26
CA LYS A 9 -7.10 2.84 2.04
C LYS A 9 -5.71 2.27 1.76
N LEU A 10 -5.61 0.94 1.63
CA LEU A 10 -4.37 0.24 1.31
C LEU A 10 -3.94 0.39 -0.15
N SER A 11 -4.85 0.67 -1.09
CA SER A 11 -4.48 1.06 -2.46
C SER A 11 -4.11 2.55 -2.60
N SER A 12 -4.28 3.35 -1.54
CA SER A 12 -4.04 4.79 -1.60
C SER A 12 -2.56 5.14 -1.56
N ARG A 13 -2.06 5.76 -2.63
CA ARG A 13 -0.71 6.34 -2.65
C ARG A 13 -0.48 7.33 -1.51
N LYS A 14 -1.50 8.13 -1.15
CA LYS A 14 -1.42 9.10 -0.07
C LYS A 14 -1.14 8.43 1.29
N PHE A 15 -1.72 7.26 1.52
CA PHE A 15 -1.46 6.49 2.74
C PHE A 15 0.00 6.05 2.80
N TRP A 16 0.52 5.45 1.72
CA TRP A 16 1.90 4.96 1.68
C TRP A 16 2.93 6.09 1.75
N MET A 17 2.69 7.23 1.11
CA MET A 17 3.57 8.39 1.22
C MET A 17 3.61 8.95 2.64
N ALA A 18 2.47 9.02 3.32
CA ALA A 18 2.42 9.46 4.72
C ALA A 18 3.13 8.45 5.65
N LEU A 19 2.96 7.15 5.41
CA LEU A 19 3.63 6.10 6.18
C LEU A 19 5.15 6.18 5.99
N ILE A 20 5.64 6.31 4.76
CA ILE A 20 7.06 6.46 4.47
C ILE A 20 7.60 7.70 5.17
N GLY A 21 6.97 8.87 4.98
CA GLY A 21 7.42 10.11 5.62
C GLY A 21 7.51 10.01 7.14
N PHE A 22 6.51 9.37 7.78
CA PHE A 22 6.51 9.14 9.21
C PHE A 22 7.64 8.20 9.66
N VAL A 23 7.79 7.04 9.00
CA VAL A 23 8.82 6.05 9.36
C VAL A 23 10.22 6.60 9.11
N SER A 24 10.46 7.26 7.98
CA SER A 24 11.75 7.86 7.66
C SER A 24 12.13 8.93 8.69
N ALA A 25 11.21 9.82 9.07
CA ALA A 25 11.46 10.83 10.10
C ALA A 25 11.77 10.21 11.47
N LEU A 26 11.05 9.14 11.84
CA LEU A 26 11.29 8.41 13.09
C LEU A 26 12.69 7.79 13.10
N LEU A 27 13.08 7.09 12.03
CA LEU A 27 14.39 6.44 11.93
C LEU A 27 15.54 7.44 11.97
N LEU A 28 15.41 8.56 11.27
CA LEU A 28 16.40 9.64 11.31
C LEU A 28 16.54 10.21 12.73
N THR A 29 15.43 10.40 13.44
CA THR A 29 15.43 10.89 14.83
C THR A 29 16.10 9.90 15.79
N LEU A 30 16.05 8.60 15.47
CA LEU A 30 16.70 7.53 16.24
C LEU A 30 18.17 7.29 15.85
N ASN A 31 18.78 8.17 15.04
CA ASN A 31 20.17 8.08 14.56
C ASN A 31 20.48 6.82 13.72
N PHE A 32 19.50 6.28 12.98
CA PHE A 32 19.79 5.25 11.99
C PHE A 32 20.61 5.83 10.82
N ALA A 33 21.51 5.02 10.26
CA ALA A 33 22.27 5.39 9.08
C ALA A 33 21.33 5.59 7.87
N GLN A 34 21.66 6.57 7.01
CA GLN A 34 20.85 6.88 5.84
C GLN A 34 20.62 5.67 4.92
N ALA A 35 21.64 4.82 4.75
CA ALA A 35 21.52 3.58 3.98
C ALA A 35 20.47 2.61 4.56
N ASP A 36 20.27 2.58 5.87
CA ASP A 36 19.25 1.73 6.49
C ASP A 36 17.85 2.35 6.37
N VAL A 37 17.74 3.68 6.45
CA VAL A 37 16.49 4.40 6.15
C VAL A 37 16.04 4.16 4.70
N GLU A 38 16.98 4.19 3.75
CA GLU A 38 16.72 3.90 2.34
C GLU A 38 16.25 2.46 2.14
N LYS A 39 16.92 1.47 2.76
CA LYS A 39 16.50 0.06 2.71
C LYS A 39 15.08 -0.13 3.26
N ILE A 40 14.78 0.45 4.42
CA ILE A 40 13.46 0.32 5.06
C ILE A 40 12.39 0.99 4.19
N THR A 41 12.68 2.18 3.65
CA THR A 41 11.80 2.88 2.72
C THR A 41 11.53 2.03 1.46
N GLY A 42 12.59 1.41 0.92
CA GLY A 42 12.50 0.49 -0.22
C GLY A 42 11.59 -0.71 0.06
N ILE A 43 11.74 -1.36 1.23
CA ILE A 43 10.89 -2.47 1.65
C ILE A 43 9.41 -2.03 1.73
N ILE A 44 9.14 -0.85 2.31
CA ILE A 44 7.78 -0.30 2.38
C ILE A 44 7.21 -0.07 0.97
N MET A 45 8.00 0.49 0.04
CA MET A 45 7.56 0.71 -1.34
C MET A 45 7.32 -0.60 -2.10
N SER A 46 8.16 -1.61 -1.92
CA SER A 46 7.95 -2.95 -2.49
C SER A 46 6.67 -3.59 -1.95
N GLY A 47 6.42 -3.50 -0.64
CA GLY A 47 5.18 -3.98 -0.01
C GLY A 47 3.94 -3.24 -0.53
N ALA A 48 4.02 -1.92 -0.69
CA ALA A 48 2.95 -1.12 -1.28
C ALA A 48 2.61 -1.56 -2.71
N THR A 49 3.65 -1.84 -3.51
CA THR A 49 3.52 -2.31 -4.89
C THR A 49 2.84 -3.67 -4.96
N LEU A 50 3.26 -4.61 -4.11
CA LEU A 50 2.66 -5.94 -3.99
C LEU A 50 1.16 -5.84 -3.64
N ILE A 51 0.81 -5.05 -2.63
CA ILE A 51 -0.59 -4.89 -2.20
C ILE A 51 -1.43 -4.25 -3.32
N ALA A 52 -0.91 -3.22 -3.99
CA ALA A 52 -1.60 -2.57 -5.10
C ALA A 52 -1.86 -3.52 -6.27
N TYR A 53 -0.92 -4.43 -6.54
CA TYR A 53 -1.06 -5.46 -7.56
C TYR A 53 -2.19 -6.45 -7.21
N ILE A 54 -2.16 -7.04 -6.02
CA ILE A 54 -3.19 -8.00 -5.56
C ILE A 54 -4.59 -7.36 -5.57
N LEU A 55 -4.70 -6.10 -5.14
CA LEU A 55 -5.98 -5.38 -5.16
C LEU A 55 -6.47 -5.07 -6.57
N SER A 56 -5.56 -4.83 -7.52
CA SER A 56 -5.89 -4.62 -8.93
C SER A 56 -6.37 -5.92 -9.59
N GLU A 57 -5.69 -7.04 -9.35
CA GLU A 57 -6.13 -8.35 -9.83
C GLU A 57 -7.52 -8.70 -9.29
N GLY A 58 -7.73 -8.58 -7.97
CA GLY A 58 -9.03 -8.86 -7.37
C GLY A 58 -10.17 -7.96 -7.88
N PHE A 59 -9.88 -6.73 -8.33
CA PHE A 59 -10.87 -5.86 -8.97
C PHE A 59 -11.23 -6.34 -10.38
N ILE A 60 -10.24 -6.81 -11.15
CA ILE A 60 -10.45 -7.37 -12.49
C ILE A 60 -11.26 -8.67 -12.39
N ASP A 61 -10.92 -9.55 -11.45
CA ASP A 61 -11.63 -10.81 -11.24
C ASP A 61 -13.09 -10.61 -10.85
N ALA A 62 -13.36 -9.66 -9.94
CA ALA A 62 -14.73 -9.33 -9.54
C ALA A 62 -15.57 -8.86 -10.74
N LYS A 63 -15.00 -8.02 -11.61
CA LYS A 63 -15.67 -7.57 -12.83
C LYS A 63 -15.92 -8.71 -13.84
N ASN A 64 -14.98 -9.65 -13.95
CA ASN A 64 -15.13 -10.80 -14.84
C ASN A 64 -16.27 -11.72 -14.37
N VAL A 65 -16.39 -11.95 -13.06
CA VAL A 65 -17.50 -12.75 -12.49
C VAL A 65 -18.86 -12.08 -12.72
N GLU A 66 -18.95 -10.75 -12.55
CA GLU A 66 -20.17 -9.99 -12.85
C GLU A 66 -20.55 -10.08 -14.34
N GLY A 67 -19.59 -9.90 -15.25
CA GLY A 67 -19.84 -9.98 -16.69
C GLY A 67 -20.24 -11.38 -17.18
N ASN A 68 -19.80 -12.43 -16.50
CA ASN A 68 -20.19 -13.82 -16.82
C ASN A 68 -21.55 -14.21 -16.23
N SER A 69 -22.00 -13.53 -15.16
CA SER A 69 -23.32 -13.76 -14.55
C SER A 69 -24.47 -13.04 -15.27
N GLN A 70 -24.14 -12.09 -16.17
CA GLN A 70 -25.12 -11.36 -16.99
C GLN A 70 -25.25 -11.91 -18.43
N LYS A 71 -24.53 -12.97 -18.76
CA LYS A 71 -24.71 -13.74 -20.01
C LYS A 71 -25.50 -15.01 -19.74
#